data_AF-A0A077MAE4-F1
#
_entry.id   AF-A0A077MAE4-F1
#
_cell.length_a   1.000
_cell.length_b   1.000
_cell.length_c   1.000
_cell.angle_alpha   90.00
_cell.angle_beta   90.00
_cell.angle_gamma   90.00
#
_symmetry.space_group_name_H-M   'P 1'
#
loop_
_entity.id
_entity.type
_entity.pdbx_description
1 polymer ?
#
loop_
_entity_poly.entity_id
_entity_poly.type
_entity_poly.pdbx_seq_one_letter_code
_entity_poly.pdbx_strand_id
1 'polypeptide(L)'
;MSPRATIPLNSDISAALAMFFHGGAGPSHTTITTVLTGSGYGDDYVYTPSIQGKNKEQRVLQALRIAQREPARARHLVDELPSALRVAGLIGSDAAGEDVDRLNRALRSAGWYLTDDGHLQPFGNVDLDTGGRPALDEQLERLRRSTADPALLIGTAKELLESVSKFVLEELGMPVGNKMSYDQLWHLARERLGVLPQQVDPNLPGVDAIRAIHQSTWNIADQVNKLRNLQGTGHGRTLPTGVSEDLAMLVVREAATVADYMLARLDREKG
;
A
#
# COMPACT_ATOMS: atom_id res chain seq x y z
N MET A 1 -11.70 9.97 12.39
CA MET A 1 -12.14 8.69 11.78
C MET A 1 -10.93 8.14 11.06
N SER A 2 -10.32 7.05 11.55
CA SER A 2 -9.16 6.46 10.88
C SER A 2 -9.53 6.15 9.42
N PRO A 3 -8.65 6.45 8.45
CA PRO A 3 -8.90 6.08 7.06
C PRO A 3 -9.12 4.57 7.03
N ARG A 4 -10.25 4.15 6.45
CA ARG A 4 -10.55 2.73 6.24
C ARG A 4 -9.36 2.14 5.48
N ALA A 5 -8.57 1.30 6.15
CA ALA A 5 -7.54 0.52 5.48
C ALA A 5 -8.19 -0.13 4.26
N THR A 6 -7.69 0.20 3.07
CA THR A 6 -8.23 -0.26 1.79
C THR A 6 -8.36 -1.78 1.85
N ILE A 7 -9.43 -2.36 1.31
CA ILE A 7 -9.63 -3.81 1.26
C ILE A 7 -9.37 -4.23 -0.19
N PRO A 8 -8.59 -5.30 -0.47
CA PRO A 8 -8.30 -5.76 -1.82
C PRO A 8 -9.52 -6.45 -2.44
N LEU A 9 -10.57 -5.68 -2.73
CA LEU A 9 -11.82 -6.25 -3.20
C LEU A 9 -12.30 -5.50 -4.44
N ASN A 10 -11.91 -6.01 -5.61
CA ASN A 10 -12.44 -5.62 -6.91
C ASN A 10 -12.89 -6.88 -7.69
N SER A 11 -13.52 -6.70 -8.85
CA SER A 11 -14.06 -7.81 -9.65
C SER A 11 -13.01 -8.87 -9.98
N ASP A 12 -11.80 -8.45 -10.32
CA ASP A 12 -10.71 -9.34 -10.74
C ASP A 12 -10.19 -10.18 -9.58
N ILE A 13 -9.97 -9.57 -8.42
CA ILE A 13 -9.55 -10.27 -7.19
C ILE A 13 -10.63 -11.24 -6.74
N SER A 14 -11.91 -10.83 -6.80
CA SER A 14 -13.02 -11.70 -6.43
C SER A 14 -13.11 -12.93 -7.33
N ALA A 15 -12.93 -12.76 -8.63
CA ALA A 15 -12.90 -13.87 -9.57
C ALA A 15 -11.69 -14.78 -9.32
N ALA A 16 -10.49 -14.21 -9.15
CA ALA A 16 -9.28 -14.98 -8.90
C ALA A 16 -9.33 -15.78 -7.59
N LEU A 17 -9.86 -15.20 -6.50
CA LEU A 17 -10.08 -15.91 -5.24
C LEU A 17 -11.10 -17.05 -5.38
N ALA A 18 -12.17 -16.85 -6.15
CA ALA A 18 -13.20 -17.88 -6.34
C ALA A 18 -12.68 -19.10 -7.11
N MET A 19 -11.69 -18.93 -8.01
CA MET A 19 -11.10 -20.03 -8.80
C MET A 19 -10.49 -21.14 -7.93
N PHE A 20 -9.93 -20.82 -6.76
CA PHE A 20 -9.42 -21.83 -5.82
C PHE A 20 -10.49 -22.80 -5.32
N PHE A 21 -11.77 -22.47 -5.48
CA PHE A 21 -12.90 -23.29 -5.06
C PHE A 21 -13.50 -24.10 -6.21
N HIS A 22 -12.97 -23.95 -7.43
CA HIS A 22 -13.35 -24.72 -8.60
C HIS A 22 -12.76 -26.14 -8.56
N GLY A 23 -13.38 -27.09 -9.27
CA GLY A 23 -12.78 -28.41 -9.56
C GLY A 23 -12.53 -29.37 -8.38
N GLY A 24 -12.86 -29.00 -7.14
CA GLY A 24 -12.83 -29.89 -5.97
C GLY A 24 -11.61 -29.75 -5.06
N ALA A 25 -10.48 -29.21 -5.53
CA ALA A 25 -9.24 -29.04 -4.75
C ALA A 25 -9.33 -27.99 -3.63
N GLY A 26 -10.28 -27.05 -3.72
CA GLY A 26 -10.50 -26.01 -2.72
C GLY A 26 -11.09 -26.47 -1.39
N PRO A 27 -11.15 -25.59 -0.38
CA PRO A 27 -11.79 -25.84 0.91
C PRO A 27 -13.20 -26.43 0.79
N SER A 28 -13.64 -27.16 1.83
CA SER A 28 -14.93 -27.87 1.81
C SER A 28 -16.13 -26.92 1.85
N HIS A 29 -17.33 -27.42 1.47
CA HIS A 29 -18.58 -26.65 1.65
C HIS A 29 -18.80 -26.22 3.10
N THR A 30 -18.41 -27.04 4.07
CA THR A 30 -18.49 -26.74 5.51
C THR A 30 -17.56 -25.61 5.92
N THR A 31 -16.32 -25.62 5.40
CA THR A 31 -15.35 -24.55 5.62
C THR A 31 -15.86 -23.22 5.06
N ILE A 32 -16.40 -23.24 3.84
CA ILE A 32 -17.00 -22.06 3.21
C ILE A 32 -18.15 -21.54 4.07
N THR A 33 -19.09 -22.40 4.49
CA THR A 33 -20.21 -21.97 5.36
C THR A 33 -19.70 -21.30 6.63
N THR A 34 -18.66 -21.86 7.27
CA THR A 34 -18.08 -21.29 8.50
C THR A 34 -17.52 -19.89 8.26
N VAL A 35 -16.72 -19.72 7.20
CA VAL A 35 -16.15 -18.42 6.83
C VAL A 35 -17.23 -17.39 6.48
N LEU A 36 -18.23 -17.79 5.68
CA LEU A 36 -19.29 -16.90 5.24
C LEU A 36 -20.18 -16.45 6.41
N THR A 37 -20.63 -17.38 7.25
CA THR A 37 -21.44 -17.05 8.44
C THR A 37 -20.64 -16.21 9.43
N GLY A 38 -19.37 -16.57 9.70
CA GLY A 38 -18.50 -15.83 10.62
C GLY A 38 -18.22 -14.40 10.16
N SER A 39 -18.13 -14.16 8.85
CA SER A 39 -17.95 -12.83 8.25
C SER A 39 -19.23 -12.06 8.02
N GLY A 40 -20.41 -12.65 8.24
CA GLY A 40 -21.70 -11.98 8.04
C GLY A 40 -22.17 -11.96 6.58
N TYR A 41 -21.56 -12.77 5.70
CA TYR A 41 -21.94 -12.95 4.31
C TYR A 41 -22.47 -14.37 4.04
N GLY A 42 -23.21 -14.92 5.00
CA GLY A 42 -23.84 -16.23 4.89
C GLY A 42 -24.76 -16.33 3.67
N ASP A 43 -24.89 -17.53 3.11
CA ASP A 43 -25.62 -17.79 1.86
C ASP A 43 -26.78 -18.78 2.01
N ASP A 44 -27.21 -19.06 3.26
CA ASP A 44 -28.25 -20.03 3.64
C ASP A 44 -28.09 -21.41 2.97
N TYR A 45 -26.85 -21.79 2.67
CA TYR A 45 -26.57 -23.02 1.95
C TYR A 45 -26.94 -24.26 2.77
N VAL A 46 -27.77 -25.12 2.17
CA VAL A 46 -28.12 -26.44 2.69
C VAL A 46 -27.65 -27.50 1.70
N TYR A 47 -26.79 -28.41 2.17
CA TYR A 47 -26.35 -29.53 1.35
C TYR A 47 -27.51 -30.51 1.14
N THR A 48 -27.93 -30.67 -0.11
CA THR A 48 -28.99 -31.63 -0.48
C THR A 48 -28.42 -32.60 -1.53
N PRO A 49 -28.22 -33.89 -1.19
CA PRO A 49 -27.53 -34.87 -2.06
C PRO A 49 -28.15 -35.07 -3.45
N SER A 50 -29.44 -34.76 -3.62
CA SER A 50 -30.24 -35.02 -4.82
C SER A 50 -30.60 -33.77 -5.63
N ILE A 51 -30.18 -32.58 -5.19
CA ILE A 51 -30.45 -31.31 -5.86
C ILE A 51 -29.12 -30.65 -6.22
N GLN A 52 -28.96 -30.26 -7.49
CA GLN A 52 -27.80 -29.47 -7.91
C GLN A 52 -27.89 -28.06 -7.31
N GLY A 53 -27.31 -27.90 -6.12
CA GLY A 53 -27.19 -26.61 -5.44
C GLY A 53 -26.05 -25.74 -6.02
N LYS A 54 -25.83 -24.57 -5.41
CA LYS A 54 -24.70 -23.70 -5.75
C LYS A 54 -23.38 -24.43 -5.51
N ASN A 55 -22.49 -24.40 -6.49
CA ASN A 55 -21.15 -24.96 -6.34
C ASN A 55 -20.26 -24.05 -5.45
N LYS A 56 -19.11 -24.56 -4.98
CA LYS A 56 -18.23 -23.83 -4.05
C LYS A 56 -17.79 -22.46 -4.58
N GLU A 57 -17.40 -22.40 -5.84
CA GLU A 57 -16.99 -21.16 -6.53
C GLU A 57 -18.11 -20.11 -6.55
N GLN A 58 -19.33 -20.51 -6.94
CA GLN A 58 -20.49 -19.62 -6.99
C GLN A 58 -20.84 -19.03 -5.62
N ARG A 59 -20.71 -19.83 -4.56
CA ARG A 59 -20.96 -19.39 -3.18
C ARG A 59 -19.96 -18.30 -2.76
N VAL A 60 -18.68 -18.55 -2.96
CA VAL A 60 -17.60 -17.60 -2.61
C VAL A 60 -17.71 -16.33 -3.46
N LEU A 61 -17.92 -16.46 -4.76
CA LEU A 61 -18.06 -15.31 -5.66
C LEU A 61 -19.28 -14.45 -5.32
N GLN A 62 -20.41 -15.07 -4.94
CA GLN A 62 -21.58 -14.33 -4.48
C GLN A 62 -21.28 -13.52 -3.22
N ALA A 63 -20.65 -14.14 -2.21
CA ALA A 63 -20.30 -13.44 -0.98
C ALA A 63 -19.34 -12.27 -1.22
N LEU A 64 -18.31 -12.46 -2.05
CA LEU A 64 -17.37 -11.40 -2.42
C LEU A 64 -18.06 -10.26 -3.17
N ARG A 65 -19.02 -10.54 -4.05
CA ARG A 65 -19.81 -9.50 -4.74
C ARG A 65 -20.73 -8.72 -3.79
N ILE A 66 -21.33 -9.40 -2.80
CA ILE A 66 -22.11 -8.72 -1.75
C ILE A 66 -21.17 -7.83 -0.94
N ALA A 67 -20.02 -8.34 -0.51
CA ALA A 67 -19.02 -7.58 0.24
C ALA A 67 -18.48 -6.34 -0.51
N GLN A 68 -18.43 -6.36 -1.84
CA GLN A 68 -18.10 -5.17 -2.66
C GLN A 68 -19.16 -4.08 -2.58
N ARG A 69 -20.44 -4.47 -2.53
CA ARG A 69 -21.56 -3.53 -2.45
C ARG A 69 -21.81 -3.07 -1.01
N GLU A 70 -21.59 -3.95 -0.06
CA GLU A 70 -21.89 -3.80 1.36
C GLU A 70 -20.64 -4.15 2.20
N PRO A 71 -19.64 -3.25 2.27
CA PRO A 71 -18.32 -3.56 2.80
C PRO A 71 -18.22 -3.59 4.34
N ALA A 72 -19.35 -3.65 5.06
CA ALA A 72 -19.40 -3.51 6.51
C ALA A 72 -18.48 -4.51 7.25
N ARG A 73 -18.36 -5.74 6.74
CA ARG A 73 -17.49 -6.79 7.31
C ARG A 73 -16.54 -7.40 6.27
N ALA A 74 -16.34 -6.73 5.15
CA ALA A 74 -15.57 -7.24 4.01
C ALA A 74 -14.12 -7.59 4.39
N ARG A 75 -13.53 -6.83 5.32
CA ARG A 75 -12.19 -7.09 5.87
C ARG A 75 -12.08 -8.50 6.46
N HIS A 76 -13.04 -8.87 7.31
CA HIS A 76 -13.07 -10.18 7.94
C HIS A 76 -13.23 -11.31 6.92
N LEU A 77 -14.07 -11.13 5.89
CA LEU A 77 -14.20 -12.10 4.80
C LEU A 77 -12.87 -12.29 4.04
N VAL A 78 -12.19 -11.18 3.74
CA VAL A 78 -10.93 -11.16 2.97
C VAL A 78 -9.73 -11.62 3.80
N ASP A 79 -9.80 -11.59 5.13
CA ASP A 79 -8.78 -12.17 6.00
C ASP A 79 -8.99 -13.69 6.18
N GLU A 80 -10.25 -14.13 6.32
CA GLU A 80 -10.61 -15.53 6.56
C GLU A 80 -10.51 -16.42 5.31
N LEU A 81 -10.85 -15.92 4.12
CA LEU A 81 -10.77 -16.70 2.88
C LEU A 81 -9.33 -17.16 2.56
N PRO A 82 -8.31 -16.26 2.50
CA PRO A 82 -6.92 -16.67 2.39
C PRO A 82 -6.47 -17.56 3.55
N SER A 83 -7.00 -17.38 4.76
CA SER A 83 -6.72 -18.29 5.89
C SER A 83 -7.12 -19.73 5.56
N ALA A 84 -8.33 -19.93 5.02
CA ALA A 84 -8.79 -21.25 4.59
C ALA A 84 -7.94 -21.83 3.44
N LEU A 85 -7.46 -20.98 2.52
CA LEU A 85 -6.58 -21.40 1.43
C LEU A 85 -5.18 -21.80 1.91
N ARG A 86 -4.62 -21.07 2.90
CA ARG A 86 -3.34 -21.43 3.54
C ARG A 86 -3.43 -22.77 4.24
N VAL A 87 -4.50 -23.00 5.02
CA VAL A 87 -4.74 -24.28 5.70
C VAL A 87 -4.87 -25.43 4.70
N ALA A 88 -5.42 -25.17 3.51
CA ALA A 88 -5.49 -26.13 2.42
C ALA A 88 -4.19 -26.29 1.61
N GLY A 89 -3.14 -25.52 1.91
CA GLY A 89 -1.87 -25.53 1.17
C GLY A 89 -1.96 -24.96 -0.26
N LEU A 90 -3.01 -24.19 -0.56
CA LEU A 90 -3.28 -23.66 -1.90
C LEU A 90 -2.61 -22.30 -2.15
N ILE A 91 -2.19 -21.63 -1.08
CA ILE A 91 -1.38 -20.41 -1.10
C ILE A 91 -0.37 -20.50 0.05
N GLY A 92 0.79 -19.88 -0.08
CA GLY A 92 1.89 -20.00 0.88
C GLY A 92 3.19 -20.43 0.21
N SER A 93 4.19 -20.76 1.03
CA SER A 93 5.60 -20.88 0.63
C SER A 93 5.85 -21.98 -0.40
N ASP A 94 5.04 -23.05 -0.37
CA ASP A 94 5.14 -24.17 -1.29
C ASP A 94 4.03 -24.19 -2.36
N ALA A 95 3.16 -23.17 -2.37
CA ALA A 95 2.03 -23.14 -3.28
C ALA A 95 2.40 -22.50 -4.62
N ALA A 96 2.32 -23.29 -5.69
CA ALA A 96 2.53 -22.84 -7.06
C ALA A 96 1.40 -23.38 -7.96
N GLY A 97 0.98 -22.57 -8.93
CA GLY A 97 -0.04 -22.97 -9.88
C GLY A 97 -0.75 -21.80 -10.55
N GLU A 98 -1.55 -22.11 -11.56
CA GLU A 98 -2.19 -21.09 -12.40
C GLU A 98 -3.13 -20.17 -11.60
N ASP A 99 -3.80 -20.69 -10.57
CA ASP A 99 -4.68 -19.89 -9.71
C ASP A 99 -3.90 -18.94 -8.80
N VAL A 100 -2.72 -19.34 -8.31
CA VAL A 100 -1.80 -18.46 -7.57
C VAL A 100 -1.31 -17.34 -8.48
N ASP A 101 -0.94 -17.65 -9.73
CA ASP A 101 -0.50 -16.65 -10.72
C ASP A 101 -1.63 -15.69 -11.11
N ARG A 102 -2.87 -16.17 -11.24
CA ARG A 102 -4.06 -15.33 -11.46
C ARG A 102 -4.30 -14.40 -10.27
N LEU A 103 -4.27 -14.94 -9.05
CA LEU A 103 -4.47 -14.15 -7.84
C LEU A 103 -3.37 -13.09 -7.68
N ASN A 104 -2.11 -13.46 -7.87
CA ASN A 104 -0.99 -12.51 -7.82
C ASN A 104 -1.14 -11.39 -8.85
N ARG A 105 -1.56 -11.68 -10.09
CA ARG A 105 -1.81 -10.64 -11.09
C ARG A 105 -2.96 -9.70 -10.71
N ALA A 106 -4.07 -10.26 -10.20
CA ALA A 106 -5.23 -9.48 -9.78
C ALA A 106 -4.96 -8.62 -8.53
N LEU A 107 -4.17 -9.15 -7.58
CA LEU A 107 -3.73 -8.39 -6.41
C LEU A 107 -2.78 -7.27 -6.84
N ARG A 108 -1.79 -7.59 -7.70
CA ARG A 108 -0.83 -6.60 -8.20
C ARG A 108 -1.52 -5.43 -8.86
N SER A 109 -2.52 -5.65 -9.72
CA SER A 109 -3.25 -4.54 -10.36
C SER A 109 -4.04 -3.66 -9.38
N ALA A 110 -4.35 -4.16 -8.18
CA ALA A 110 -5.06 -3.42 -7.14
C ALA A 110 -4.14 -2.79 -6.08
N GLY A 111 -2.82 -2.93 -6.22
CA GLY A 111 -1.86 -2.50 -5.21
C GLY A 111 -1.83 -3.39 -3.98
N TRP A 112 -1.95 -4.69 -4.17
CA TRP A 112 -1.73 -5.72 -3.16
C TRP A 112 -0.79 -6.82 -3.64
N TYR A 113 -0.14 -7.49 -2.71
CA TYR A 113 0.59 -8.72 -3.00
C TYR A 113 0.24 -9.80 -1.99
N LEU A 114 0.48 -11.04 -2.40
CA LEU A 114 0.47 -12.20 -1.54
C LEU A 114 1.90 -12.42 -1.05
N THR A 115 2.11 -12.47 0.27
CA THR A 115 3.42 -12.82 0.85
C THR A 115 3.77 -14.27 0.56
N ASP A 116 5.04 -14.64 0.73
CA ASP A 116 5.48 -16.03 0.66
C ASP A 116 4.69 -16.91 1.64
N ASP A 117 4.35 -16.43 2.84
CA ASP A 117 3.51 -17.16 3.79
C ASP A 117 1.99 -17.14 3.47
N GLY A 118 1.58 -16.61 2.32
CA GLY A 118 0.18 -16.61 1.88
C GLY A 118 -0.71 -15.56 2.55
N HIS A 119 -0.15 -14.46 3.05
CA HIS A 119 -0.88 -13.32 3.61
C HIS A 119 -1.09 -12.23 2.56
N LEU A 120 -2.26 -11.60 2.55
CA LEU A 120 -2.50 -10.43 1.71
C LEU A 120 -1.92 -9.19 2.38
N GLN A 121 -1.10 -8.44 1.65
CA GLN A 121 -0.54 -7.18 2.10
C GLN A 121 -0.73 -6.10 1.03
N PRO A 122 -1.06 -4.86 1.41
CA PRO A 122 -1.04 -3.77 0.45
C PRO A 122 0.40 -3.54 -0.02
N PHE A 123 0.58 -3.27 -1.30
CA PHE A 123 1.83 -2.75 -1.83
C PHE A 123 2.14 -1.42 -1.16
N GLY A 124 3.27 -1.38 -0.45
CA GLY A 124 3.71 -0.21 0.30
C GLY A 124 2.65 0.24 1.29
N ASN A 125 2.60 -0.36 2.48
CA ASN A 125 1.79 0.10 3.60
C ASN A 125 2.23 1.51 4.04
N VAL A 126 1.86 2.51 3.23
CA VAL A 126 2.01 3.94 3.47
C VAL A 126 0.71 4.35 4.11
N ASP A 127 0.63 4.08 5.41
CA ASP A 127 -0.41 4.62 6.28
C ASP A 127 0.03 6.02 6.72
N LEU A 128 0.12 6.92 5.74
CA LEU A 128 0.47 8.31 5.96
C LEU A 128 -0.82 9.08 6.20
N ASP A 129 -0.98 9.62 7.41
CA ASP A 129 -2.11 10.48 7.74
C ASP A 129 -1.90 11.83 7.08
N THR A 130 -2.56 12.03 5.94
CA THR A 130 -2.52 13.31 5.25
C THR A 130 -3.30 14.37 6.03
N GLY A 131 -4.05 14.06 7.09
CA GLY A 131 -4.94 15.04 7.72
C GLY A 131 -6.07 15.51 6.80
N GLY A 132 -6.40 14.73 5.76
CA GLY A 132 -7.44 15.04 4.77
C GLY A 132 -7.04 16.10 3.72
N ARG A 133 -5.74 16.17 3.38
CA ARG A 133 -5.15 17.20 2.51
C ARG A 133 -5.20 16.73 1.05
N PRO A 134 -6.03 17.32 0.17
CA PRO A 134 -6.39 16.72 -1.13
C PRO A 134 -5.21 16.48 -2.08
N ALA A 135 -4.22 17.39 -2.11
CA ALA A 135 -3.04 17.22 -2.96
C ALA A 135 -2.16 16.06 -2.50
N LEU A 136 -2.04 15.83 -1.19
CA LEU A 136 -1.29 14.70 -0.63
C LEU A 136 -2.08 13.40 -0.80
N ASP A 137 -3.40 13.45 -0.63
CA ASP A 137 -4.31 12.33 -0.90
C ASP A 137 -4.20 11.86 -2.35
N GLU A 138 -4.16 12.79 -3.31
CA GLU A 138 -3.99 12.47 -4.73
C GLU A 138 -2.66 11.74 -4.99
N GLN A 139 -1.56 12.20 -4.39
CA GLN A 139 -0.25 11.58 -4.55
C GLN A 139 -0.20 10.19 -3.91
N LEU A 140 -0.81 10.04 -2.73
CA LEU A 140 -0.91 8.76 -2.03
C LEU A 140 -1.79 7.77 -2.80
N GLU A 141 -2.89 8.22 -3.39
CA GLU A 141 -3.70 7.39 -4.27
C GLU A 141 -2.96 6.98 -5.54
N ARG A 142 -2.17 7.86 -6.15
CA ARG A 142 -1.34 7.52 -7.32
C ARG A 142 -0.31 6.44 -6.98
N LEU A 143 0.34 6.54 -5.81
CA LEU A 143 1.23 5.49 -5.31
C LEU A 143 0.49 4.16 -5.11
N ARG A 144 -0.73 4.20 -4.57
CA ARG A 144 -1.57 3.01 -4.34
C ARG A 144 -2.11 2.36 -5.62
N ARG A 145 -2.36 3.15 -6.67
CA ARG A 145 -2.93 2.70 -7.95
C ARG A 145 -1.89 2.29 -9.00
N SER A 146 -0.62 2.64 -8.82
CA SER A 146 0.44 2.49 -9.83
C SER A 146 1.38 1.33 -9.53
N THR A 147 0.91 0.10 -9.62
CA THR A 147 1.66 -1.07 -9.11
C THR A 147 2.27 -1.95 -10.19
N ALA A 148 2.46 -1.43 -11.41
CA ALA A 148 3.18 -2.13 -12.47
C ALA A 148 4.20 -1.27 -13.23
N ASP A 149 4.39 0.00 -12.85
CA ASP A 149 5.36 0.90 -13.50
C ASP A 149 6.36 1.44 -12.46
N PRO A 150 7.55 0.80 -12.34
CA PRO A 150 8.59 1.24 -11.40
C PRO A 150 9.07 2.67 -11.66
N ALA A 151 9.05 3.15 -12.91
CA ALA A 151 9.48 4.52 -13.23
C ALA A 151 8.47 5.55 -12.72
N LEU A 152 7.18 5.24 -12.87
CA LEU A 152 6.09 6.07 -12.36
C LEU A 152 6.11 6.09 -10.83
N LEU A 153 6.29 4.95 -10.17
CA LEU A 153 6.41 4.85 -8.71
C LEU A 153 7.52 5.74 -8.15
N ILE A 154 8.73 5.69 -8.74
CA ILE A 154 9.86 6.54 -8.32
C ILE A 154 9.54 8.02 -8.56
N GLY A 155 8.88 8.35 -9.69
CA GLY A 155 8.41 9.69 -10.00
C GLY A 155 7.46 10.23 -8.92
N THR A 156 6.42 9.46 -8.60
CA THR A 156 5.41 9.81 -7.60
C THR A 156 6.00 9.88 -6.19
N ALA A 157 6.96 9.02 -5.83
CA ALA A 157 7.66 9.11 -4.54
C ALA A 157 8.38 10.47 -4.37
N LYS A 158 9.03 10.96 -5.43
CA LYS A 158 9.65 12.28 -5.43
C LYS A 158 8.60 13.40 -5.37
N GLU A 159 7.53 13.29 -6.15
CA GLU A 159 6.43 14.26 -6.13
C GLU A 159 5.78 14.38 -4.75
N LEU A 160 5.61 13.28 -4.02
CA LEU A 160 5.16 13.27 -2.63
C LEU A 160 6.09 14.10 -1.73
N LEU A 161 7.40 13.83 -1.76
CA LEU A 161 8.38 14.57 -0.95
C LEU A 161 8.40 16.07 -1.28
N GLU A 162 8.29 16.43 -2.56
CA GLU A 162 8.20 17.83 -2.99
C GLU A 162 6.90 18.48 -2.49
N SER A 163 5.78 17.77 -2.59
CA SER A 163 4.47 18.27 -2.15
C SER A 163 4.44 18.51 -0.65
N VAL A 164 4.97 17.58 0.14
CA VAL A 164 5.12 17.74 1.60
C VAL A 164 6.04 18.92 1.92
N SER A 165 7.15 19.09 1.20
CA SER A 165 8.06 20.22 1.43
C SER A 165 7.37 21.56 1.20
N LYS A 166 6.63 21.70 0.09
CA LYS A 166 5.87 22.92 -0.22
C LYS A 166 4.78 23.17 0.82
N PHE A 167 4.03 22.12 1.15
CA PHE A 167 2.96 22.20 2.13
C PHE A 167 3.47 22.65 3.51
N VAL A 168 4.56 22.05 4.01
CA VAL A 168 5.19 22.48 5.27
C VAL A 168 5.57 23.96 5.23
N LEU A 169 6.17 24.43 4.13
CA LEU A 169 6.56 25.83 4.01
C LEU A 169 5.35 26.77 3.99
N GLU A 170 4.34 26.45 3.19
CA GLU A 170 3.09 27.21 3.10
C GLU A 170 2.39 27.29 4.47
N GLU A 171 2.27 26.16 5.16
CA GLU A 171 1.66 26.07 6.47
C GLU A 171 2.43 26.87 7.54
N LEU A 172 3.75 26.99 7.42
CA LEU A 172 4.59 27.81 8.28
C LEU A 172 4.69 29.27 7.82
N GLY A 173 3.85 29.70 6.86
CA GLY A 173 3.78 31.08 6.38
C GLY A 173 4.96 31.51 5.51
N MET A 174 5.71 30.55 4.96
CA MET A 174 6.86 30.81 4.08
C MET A 174 6.44 30.85 2.61
N PRO A 175 6.76 31.91 1.86
CA PRO A 175 6.43 31.97 0.45
C PRO A 175 7.23 30.94 -0.35
N VAL A 176 6.52 30.05 -1.04
CA VAL A 176 7.09 29.08 -1.97
C VAL A 176 7.16 29.71 -3.37
N GLY A 177 8.36 29.98 -3.85
CA GLY A 177 8.57 30.56 -5.19
C GLY A 177 8.61 29.50 -6.29
N ASN A 178 8.01 29.81 -7.45
CA ASN A 178 7.97 28.90 -8.63
C ASN A 178 9.34 28.48 -9.19
N LYS A 179 10.43 29.13 -8.77
CA LYS A 179 11.81 28.83 -9.22
C LYS A 179 12.62 28.05 -8.19
N MET A 180 12.04 27.73 -7.03
CA MET A 180 12.78 27.02 -5.99
C MET A 180 13.04 25.58 -6.43
N SER A 181 14.29 25.14 -6.33
CA SER A 181 14.64 23.74 -6.61
C SER A 181 14.11 22.82 -5.51
N TYR A 182 13.99 21.52 -5.82
CA TYR A 182 13.64 20.52 -4.81
C TYR A 182 14.58 20.58 -3.60
N ASP A 183 15.89 20.68 -3.82
CA ASP A 183 16.88 20.72 -2.73
C ASP A 183 16.67 21.95 -1.82
N GLN A 184 16.29 23.10 -2.41
CA GLN A 184 15.97 24.31 -1.65
C GLN A 184 14.70 24.15 -0.82
N LEU A 185 13.61 23.66 -1.43
CA LEU A 185 12.35 23.39 -0.73
C LEU A 185 12.56 22.41 0.42
N TRP A 186 13.31 21.34 0.14
CA TRP A 186 13.58 20.28 1.09
C TRP A 186 14.45 20.73 2.26
N HIS A 187 15.48 21.53 2.00
CA HIS A 187 16.31 22.09 3.06
C HIS A 187 15.51 23.04 3.96
N LEU A 188 14.78 23.99 3.37
CA LEU A 188 14.01 24.98 4.13
C LEU A 188 12.91 24.34 4.96
N ALA A 189 12.18 23.36 4.43
CA ALA A 189 11.13 22.68 5.18
C ALA A 189 11.69 22.03 6.46
N ARG A 190 12.84 21.34 6.35
CA ARG A 190 13.51 20.70 7.49
C ARG A 190 14.06 21.70 8.50
N GLU A 191 14.68 22.77 8.01
CA GLU A 191 15.20 23.85 8.85
C GLU A 191 14.07 24.47 9.68
N ARG A 192 12.93 24.74 9.04
CA ARG A 192 11.77 25.38 9.66
C ARG A 192 11.04 24.50 10.67
N LEU A 193 11.05 23.19 10.45
CA LEU A 193 10.54 22.21 11.43
C LEU A 193 11.52 21.90 12.57
N GLY A 194 12.74 22.45 12.52
CA GLY A 194 13.75 22.21 13.55
C GLY A 194 14.30 20.78 13.54
N VAL A 195 14.30 20.10 12.39
CA VAL A 195 14.69 18.68 12.27
C VAL A 195 16.05 18.47 11.61
N LEU A 196 16.83 19.53 11.38
CA LEU A 196 18.22 19.34 10.94
C LEU A 196 19.03 18.65 12.03
N PRO A 197 20.02 17.80 11.69
CA PRO A 197 20.87 17.15 12.69
C PRO A 197 21.53 18.13 13.68
N GLN A 198 21.88 19.32 13.21
CA GLN A 198 22.47 20.39 14.02
C GLN A 198 21.47 21.01 15.01
N GLN A 199 20.17 20.86 14.78
CA GLN A 199 19.08 21.38 15.63
C GLN A 199 18.62 20.38 16.70
N VAL A 200 19.16 19.15 16.72
CA VAL A 200 18.87 18.16 17.77
C VAL A 200 19.51 18.60 19.09
N ASP A 201 18.72 18.57 20.17
CA ASP A 201 19.15 18.91 21.53
C ASP A 201 20.42 18.15 21.92
N PRO A 202 21.53 18.86 22.22
CA PRO A 202 22.80 18.22 22.59
C PRO A 202 22.72 17.39 23.88
N ASN A 203 21.73 17.62 24.74
CA ASN A 203 21.57 16.90 26.01
C ASN A 203 20.68 15.65 25.90
N LEU A 204 20.14 15.37 24.71
CA LEU A 204 19.26 14.24 24.50
C LEU A 204 20.02 12.91 24.65
N PRO A 205 19.52 11.94 25.44
CA PRO A 205 20.10 10.61 25.50
C PRO A 205 20.19 9.98 24.10
N GLY A 206 21.40 9.61 23.69
CA GLY A 206 21.64 9.03 22.35
C GLY A 206 21.69 10.06 21.21
N VAL A 207 21.96 11.34 21.50
CA VAL A 207 21.99 12.44 20.50
C VAL A 207 22.75 12.10 19.22
N ASP A 208 23.93 11.49 19.30
CA ASP A 208 24.73 11.16 18.11
C ASP A 208 24.04 10.14 17.21
N ALA A 209 23.36 9.15 17.80
CA ALA A 209 22.56 8.19 17.06
C ALA A 209 21.35 8.85 16.40
N ILE A 210 20.66 9.77 17.10
CA ILE A 210 19.52 10.50 16.53
C ILE A 210 19.97 11.40 15.36
N ARG A 211 21.09 12.12 15.52
CA ARG A 211 21.67 12.93 14.45
C ARG A 211 22.02 12.09 13.23
N ALA A 212 22.58 10.90 13.43
CA ALA A 212 22.89 9.96 12.36
C ALA A 212 21.62 9.43 11.66
N ILE A 213 20.55 9.15 12.42
CA ILE A 213 19.25 8.75 11.87
C ILE A 213 18.67 9.88 11.02
N HIS A 214 18.60 11.11 11.52
CA HIS A 214 18.16 12.26 10.73
C HIS A 214 18.98 12.40 9.44
N GLN A 215 20.31 12.37 9.54
CA GLN A 215 21.16 12.45 8.36
C GLN A 215 20.87 11.33 7.34
N SER A 216 20.59 10.11 7.81
CA SER A 216 20.25 8.97 6.94
C SER A 216 18.90 9.17 6.25
N THR A 217 17.87 9.62 6.98
CA THR A 217 16.56 10.01 6.43
C THR A 217 16.70 11.07 5.33
N TRP A 218 17.62 12.02 5.51
CA TRP A 218 17.88 13.08 4.52
C TRP A 218 18.64 12.57 3.30
N ASN A 219 19.60 11.68 3.50
CA ASN A 219 20.31 11.02 2.41
C ASN A 219 19.33 10.20 1.55
N ILE A 220 18.38 9.50 2.19
CA ILE A 220 17.32 8.77 1.48
C ILE A 220 16.54 9.71 0.55
N ALA A 221 16.01 10.82 1.03
CA ALA A 221 15.25 11.77 0.22
C ALA A 221 16.07 12.32 -0.98
N ASP A 222 17.35 12.65 -0.76
CA ASP A 222 18.29 13.05 -1.81
C ASP A 222 18.51 11.93 -2.85
N GLN A 223 18.68 10.68 -2.39
CA GLN A 223 18.82 9.54 -3.28
C GLN A 223 17.53 9.24 -4.06
N VAL A 224 16.33 9.46 -3.49
CA VAL A 224 15.07 9.36 -4.23
C VAL A 224 15.04 10.37 -5.38
N ASN A 225 15.44 11.62 -5.15
CA ASN A 225 15.52 12.64 -6.20
C ASN A 225 16.51 12.25 -7.31
N LYS A 226 17.71 11.78 -6.93
CA LYS A 226 18.73 11.31 -7.88
C LYS A 226 18.25 10.09 -8.68
N LEU A 227 17.67 9.10 -8.00
CA LEU A 227 17.11 7.91 -8.62
C LEU A 227 15.98 8.28 -9.57
N ARG A 228 15.10 9.23 -9.21
CA ARG A 228 14.06 9.73 -10.11
C ARG A 228 14.65 10.32 -11.38
N ASN A 229 15.73 11.10 -11.28
CA ASN A 229 16.36 11.69 -12.45
C ASN A 229 16.97 10.63 -13.39
N LEU A 230 17.47 9.53 -12.84
CA LEU A 230 18.07 8.43 -13.60
C LEU A 230 17.04 7.41 -14.11
N GLN A 231 16.05 7.08 -13.28
CA GLN A 231 15.20 5.90 -13.43
C GLN A 231 13.69 6.17 -13.37
N GLY A 232 13.28 7.40 -13.08
CA GLY A 232 11.86 7.78 -13.02
C GLY A 232 11.30 8.27 -14.36
N THR A 233 10.05 8.71 -14.32
CA THR A 233 9.42 9.49 -15.40
C THR A 233 9.84 10.96 -15.27
N GLY A 234 10.18 11.64 -16.38
CA GLY A 234 10.49 13.08 -16.32
C GLY A 234 11.48 13.66 -17.34
N HIS A 235 12.23 12.83 -18.07
CA HIS A 235 13.25 13.31 -19.01
C HIS A 235 13.26 12.63 -20.39
N GLY A 236 12.13 12.02 -20.80
CA GLY A 236 12.01 11.42 -22.13
C GLY A 236 13.05 10.31 -22.38
N ARG A 237 13.01 9.26 -21.56
CA ARG A 237 13.97 8.16 -21.64
C ARG A 237 13.83 7.39 -22.95
N THR A 238 14.96 6.94 -23.48
CA THR A 238 15.02 6.07 -24.67
C THR A 238 14.93 4.58 -24.33
N LEU A 239 15.08 4.23 -23.05
CA LEU A 239 15.01 2.85 -22.54
C LEU A 239 14.07 2.76 -21.32
N PRO A 240 13.39 1.62 -21.13
CA PRO A 240 12.61 1.35 -19.92
C PRO A 240 13.44 1.45 -18.64
N THR A 241 12.77 1.57 -17.50
CA THR A 241 13.44 1.53 -16.19
C THR A 241 14.12 0.19 -15.94
N GLY A 242 15.35 0.24 -15.42
CA GLY A 242 16.08 -0.95 -14.97
C GLY A 242 15.81 -1.29 -13.50
N VAL A 243 14.97 -0.51 -12.83
CA VAL A 243 14.60 -0.73 -11.42
C VAL A 243 13.46 -1.73 -11.38
N SER A 244 13.65 -2.79 -10.60
CA SER A 244 12.61 -3.78 -10.36
C SER A 244 11.47 -3.22 -9.50
N GLU A 245 10.31 -3.86 -9.56
CA GLU A 245 9.10 -3.43 -8.83
C GLU A 245 9.32 -3.39 -7.32
N ASP A 246 10.02 -4.37 -6.75
CA ASP A 246 10.37 -4.46 -5.33
C ASP A 246 11.30 -3.32 -4.89
N LEU A 247 12.28 -2.95 -5.70
CA LEU A 247 13.18 -1.82 -5.42
C LEU A 247 12.46 -0.47 -5.54
N ALA A 248 11.61 -0.29 -6.55
CA ALA A 248 10.78 0.92 -6.65
C ALA A 248 9.81 1.02 -5.46
N MET A 249 9.31 -0.11 -4.97
CA MET A 249 8.47 -0.13 -3.78
C MET A 249 9.22 0.22 -2.50
N LEU A 250 10.47 -0.22 -2.34
CA LEU A 250 11.33 0.24 -1.25
C LEU A 250 11.45 1.77 -1.28
N VAL A 251 11.73 2.36 -2.44
CA VAL A 251 11.83 3.82 -2.61
C VAL A 251 10.55 4.54 -2.18
N VAL A 252 9.38 4.00 -2.52
CA VAL A 252 8.09 4.54 -2.11
C VAL A 252 7.91 4.50 -0.59
N ARG A 253 8.23 3.36 0.05
CA ARG A 253 8.12 3.18 1.51
C ARG A 253 9.05 4.13 2.27
N GLU A 254 10.26 4.31 1.77
CA GLU A 254 11.24 5.23 2.35
C GLU A 254 10.77 6.68 2.21
N ALA A 255 10.31 7.09 1.02
CA ALA A 255 9.76 8.43 0.80
C ALA A 255 8.54 8.71 1.67
N ALA A 256 7.67 7.72 1.83
CA ALA A 256 6.52 7.78 2.72
C ALA A 256 6.90 7.95 4.19
N THR A 257 7.89 7.19 4.68
CA THR A 257 8.38 7.30 6.06
C THR A 257 8.93 8.71 6.34
N VAL A 258 9.67 9.27 5.38
CA VAL A 258 10.18 10.64 5.44
C VAL A 258 9.02 11.65 5.47
N ALA A 259 8.04 11.47 4.60
CA ALA A 259 6.88 12.35 4.49
C ALA A 259 6.03 12.34 5.77
N ASP A 260 5.78 11.15 6.33
CA ASP A 260 5.03 10.96 7.58
C ASP A 260 5.72 11.68 8.74
N TYR A 261 7.04 11.50 8.88
CA TYR A 261 7.82 12.18 9.91
C TYR A 261 7.72 13.72 9.81
N MET A 262 7.78 14.28 8.59
CA MET A 262 7.67 15.73 8.36
C MET A 262 6.27 16.26 8.72
N LEU A 263 5.21 15.55 8.33
CA LEU A 263 3.84 15.95 8.64
C LEU A 263 3.54 15.82 10.13
N ALA A 264 3.92 14.71 10.77
CA ALA A 264 3.78 14.54 12.21
C ALA A 264 4.53 15.62 13.00
N ARG A 265 5.68 16.08 12.48
CA ARG A 265 6.42 17.19 13.10
C ARG A 265 5.72 18.53 12.91
N LEU A 266 5.16 18.78 11.73
CA LEU A 266 4.36 19.98 11.44
C LEU A 266 3.12 20.05 12.35
N ASP A 267 2.40 18.94 12.49
CA ASP A 267 1.22 18.88 13.33
C ASP A 267 1.55 19.24 14.79
N ARG A 268 2.67 18.73 15.32
CA ARG A 268 3.18 19.11 16.66
C ARG A 268 3.61 20.57 16.80
N GLU A 269 4.08 21.21 15.73
CA GLU A 269 4.39 22.66 15.75
C GLU A 269 3.12 23.51 15.74
N LYS A 270 2.00 22.96 15.24
CA LYS A 270 0.72 23.66 15.11
C LYS A 270 -0.30 23.33 16.19
N GLY A 271 -0.17 22.23 16.93
CA GLY A 271 -1.06 21.78 18.00
C GLY A 271 -0.83 20.33 18.40
#